data_AF-A0AAJ5ZDP5-F1
#
_entry.id   AF-A0AAJ5ZDP5-F1
#
_cell.length_a   1.000
_cell.length_b   1.000
_cell.length_c   1.000
_cell.angle_alpha   90.00
_cell.angle_beta   90.00
_cell.angle_gamma   90.00
#
_symmetry.space_group_name_H-M   'P 1'
#
loop_
_entity.id
_entity.type
_entity.pdbx_description
1 polymer ?
#
loop_
_entity_poly.entity_id
_entity_poly.type
_entity_poly.pdbx_seq_one_letter_code
_entity_poly.pdbx_strand_id
1 'polypeptide(L)' 'MRGGSNYESGTPLVELRINEGESFEGFLRRFTKRVQQESIISEARRRQHFEPPSITRKKTAAAKRRKSVKATLKNM' A
#
# COMPACT_ATOMS: atom_id res chain seq x y z
N MET A 1 -7.85 -9.88 -0.32
CA MET A 1 -6.47 -9.38 -0.51
C MET A 1 -6.43 -8.78 -1.90
N ARG A 2 -6.36 -7.45 -2.06
CA ARG A 2 -6.14 -6.86 -3.39
C ARG A 2 -4.65 -6.97 -3.67
N GLY A 3 -4.28 -8.03 -4.39
CA GLY A 3 -2.91 -8.35 -4.78
C GLY A 3 -2.94 -8.72 -6.26
N GLY A 4 -3.19 -7.74 -7.10
CA GLY A 4 -2.84 -7.78 -8.52
C GLY A 4 -1.80 -6.69 -8.70
N SER A 5 -0.55 -7.09 -8.90
CA SER A 5 0.55 -6.16 -9.07
C SER A 5 0.58 -5.71 -10.54
N ASN A 6 0.26 -4.44 -10.80
CA ASN A 6 0.18 -3.82 -12.14
C ASN A 6 1.56 -3.65 -12.85
N TYR A 7 2.53 -4.54 -12.64
CA TYR A 7 3.85 -4.41 -13.24
C TYR A 7 3.92 -4.90 -14.70
N GLU A 8 2.86 -5.52 -15.23
CA GLU A 8 2.87 -6.11 -16.59
C GLU A 8 2.52 -5.12 -17.71
N SER A 9 2.08 -3.89 -17.42
CA SER A 9 1.52 -2.99 -18.45
C SER A 9 2.24 -1.65 -18.65
N GLY A 10 3.44 -1.42 -18.11
CA GLY A 10 4.15 -0.14 -18.26
C GLY A 10 3.40 1.06 -17.64
N THR A 11 2.38 0.79 -16.84
CA THR A 11 1.52 1.79 -16.19
C THR A 11 2.17 2.29 -14.90
N PRO A 12 2.21 3.61 -14.66
CA PRO A 12 2.80 4.18 -13.45
C PRO A 12 2.04 3.72 -12.19
N LEU A 13 2.78 3.45 -11.10
CA LEU A 13 2.25 2.97 -9.81
C LEU A 13 1.19 3.91 -9.21
N VAL A 14 1.26 5.20 -9.49
CA VAL A 14 0.26 6.22 -9.13
C VAL A 14 0.17 7.23 -10.28
N GLU A 15 -0.99 7.31 -10.92
CA GLU A 15 -1.35 8.41 -11.84
C GLU A 15 -2.48 9.23 -11.22
N LEU A 16 -2.32 10.54 -11.19
CA LEU A 16 -3.36 11.50 -10.82
C LEU A 16 -3.26 12.69 -11.76
N ARG A 17 -4.41 13.10 -12.31
CA ARG A 17 -4.52 14.28 -13.15
C ARG A 17 -5.05 15.45 -12.31
N ILE A 18 -4.51 16.64 -12.55
CA ILE A 18 -4.99 17.87 -11.93
C ILE A 18 -6.35 18.20 -12.55
N ASN A 19 -7.34 18.51 -11.72
CA ASN A 19 -8.66 18.93 -12.20
C ASN A 19 -8.65 20.44 -12.48
N GLU A 20 -9.49 20.89 -13.42
CA GLU A 20 -9.68 22.33 -13.65
C GLU A 20 -10.20 23.02 -12.38
N GLY A 21 -9.52 24.09 -11.96
CA GLY A 21 -9.83 24.83 -10.72
C GLY A 21 -9.31 24.20 -9.43
N GLU A 22 -8.55 23.09 -9.49
CA GLU A 22 -7.93 22.50 -8.29
C GLU A 22 -6.71 23.29 -7.82
N SER A 23 -6.64 23.57 -6.51
CA SER A 23 -5.43 24.13 -5.90
C SER A 23 -4.32 23.09 -5.81
N PHE A 24 -3.07 23.54 -5.92
CA PHE A 24 -1.88 22.68 -5.81
C PHE A 24 -1.89 21.82 -4.53
N GLU A 25 -2.31 22.41 -3.40
CA GLU A 25 -2.39 21.71 -2.12
C GLU A 25 -3.47 20.61 -2.10
N GLY A 26 -4.61 20.84 -2.77
CA GLY A 26 -5.64 19.84 -2.98
C GLY A 26 -5.11 18.63 -3.76
N PHE A 27 -4.41 18.90 -4.86
CA PHE A 27 -3.78 17.85 -5.67
C PHE A 27 -2.74 17.07 -4.87
N LEU A 28 -1.85 17.76 -4.15
CA LEU A 28 -0.79 17.15 -3.34
C LEU A 28 -1.37 16.24 -2.25
N ARG A 29 -2.48 16.64 -1.63
CA ARG A 29 -3.17 15.82 -0.64
C ARG A 29 -3.71 14.53 -1.25
N ARG A 30 -4.34 14.60 -2.43
CA ARG A 30 -4.84 13.41 -3.14
C ARG A 30 -3.70 12.50 -3.58
N PHE A 31 -2.61 13.08 -4.07
CA PHE A 31 -1.39 12.38 -4.43
C PHE A 31 -0.79 11.61 -3.26
N THR A 32 -0.56 12.29 -2.14
CA THR A 32 0.00 11.68 -0.94
C THR A 32 -0.90 10.56 -0.42
N LYS A 33 -2.22 10.76 -0.42
CA LYS A 33 -3.19 9.73 -0.03
C LYS A 33 -3.13 8.51 -0.94
N ARG A 34 -3.00 8.70 -2.26
CA ARG A 34 -2.93 7.60 -3.23
C ARG A 34 -1.63 6.80 -3.07
N VAL A 35 -0.49 7.48 -2.90
CA VAL A 35 0.81 6.86 -2.61
C VAL A 35 0.77 6.02 -1.32
N GLN A 36 0.13 6.54 -0.26
CA GLN A 36 -0.05 5.81 0.99
C GLN A 36 -0.97 4.59 0.81
N GLN A 37 -2.07 4.74 0.07
CA GLN A 37 -3.03 3.67 -0.17
C GLN A 37 -2.41 2.51 -0.95
N GLU A 38 -1.59 2.80 -1.96
CA GLU A 38 -0.83 1.80 -2.70
C GLU A 38 0.37 1.24 -1.91
N SER A 39 0.58 1.71 -0.68
CA SER A 39 1.65 1.22 0.22
C SER A 39 3.05 1.30 -0.39
N ILE A 40 3.29 2.18 -1.36
CA ILE A 40 4.54 2.26 -2.15
C ILE A 40 5.75 2.47 -1.24
N ILE A 41 5.64 3.37 -0.26
CA ILE A 41 6.72 3.65 0.69
C ILE A 41 7.00 2.46 1.59
N SER A 42 5.95 1.76 2.04
CA SER A 42 6.08 0.56 2.89
C SER A 42 6.68 -0.61 2.11
N GLU A 43 6.28 -0.77 0.85
CA GLU A 43 6.84 -1.75 -0.06
C GLU A 43 8.31 -1.46 -0.36
N ALA A 44 8.65 -0.21 -0.69
CA ALA A 44 10.04 0.21 -0.89
C ALA A 44 10.89 -0.15 0.32
N ARG A 45 10.47 0.23 1.54
CA ARG A 45 11.16 -0.13 2.79
C ARG A 45 11.29 -1.64 3.00
N ARG A 46 10.25 -2.41 2.68
CA ARG A 46 10.28 -3.89 2.80
C ARG A 46 11.26 -4.53 1.80
N ARG A 47 11.42 -3.93 0.62
CA ARG A 47 12.30 -4.42 -0.46
C ARG A 47 13.72 -3.86 -0.41
N GLN A 48 14.01 -2.90 0.47
CA GLN A 48 15.34 -2.29 0.61
C GLN A 48 16.45 -3.31 0.92
N HIS A 49 16.12 -4.38 1.64
CA HIS A 49 17.07 -5.45 1.97
C HIS A 49 16.47 -6.81 1.64
N PHE A 50 17.33 -7.75 1.24
CA PHE A 50 16.90 -9.13 1.04
C PHE A 50 16.47 -9.73 2.38
N GLU A 51 15.27 -10.30 2.41
CA GLU A 51 14.73 -10.99 3.56
C GLU A 51 14.45 -12.46 3.19
N PRO A 52 15.08 -13.43 3.89
CA PRO A 52 14.87 -14.84 3.61
C PRO A 52 13.39 -15.25 3.63
N PRO A 53 12.95 -16.20 2.77
CA PRO A 53 11.55 -16.61 2.65
C PRO A 53 10.91 -17.09 3.97
N SER A 54 11.71 -17.66 4.88
CA SER A 54 11.24 -18.08 6.20
C SER A 54 10.77 -16.89 7.05
N ILE A 55 11.52 -15.78 7.03
CA ILE A 55 11.21 -14.60 7.84
C ILE A 55 10.01 -13.85 7.24
N THR A 56 9.93 -13.74 5.91
CA THR A 56 8.77 -13.14 5.23
C THR A 56 7.47 -13.92 5.49
N ARG A 57 7.51 -15.26 5.49
CA ARG A 57 6.37 -16.11 5.87
C ARG A 57 5.94 -15.87 7.32
N LYS A 58 6.89 -15.81 8.26
CA LYS A 58 6.62 -15.51 9.68
C LYS A 58 5.97 -14.13 9.86
N LYS A 59 6.50 -13.09 9.21
CA LYS A 59 5.93 -11.73 9.25
C LYS A 59 4.52 -11.67 8.68
N THR A 60 4.29 -12.36 7.55
CA THR A 60 2.96 -12.42 6.90
C THR A 60 1.92 -13.09 7.79
N ALA A 61 2.27 -14.21 8.43
CA ALA A 61 1.39 -14.91 9.36
C ALA A 61 1.02 -14.04 10.58
N ALA A 62 2.00 -13.36 11.18
CA ALA A 62 1.78 -12.45 12.29
C ALA A 62 0.85 -11.28 11.90
N ALA A 63 1.07 -10.68 10.71
CA ALA A 63 0.22 -9.61 10.20
C ALA A 63 -1.23 -10.07 9.97
N LYS A 64 -1.44 -11.28 9.43
CA LYS A 64 -2.78 -11.87 9.24
C LYS A 64 -3.48 -12.07 10.59
N ARG A 65 -2.80 -12.60 11.61
CA ARG A 65 -3.34 -12.80 12.95
C ARG A 65 -3.74 -11.47 13.62
N ARG A 66 -2.91 -10.43 13.52
CA ARG A 66 -3.25 -9.09 14.04
C ARG A 66 -4.50 -8.51 13.36
N LYS A 67 -4.62 -8.68 12.04
CA LYS A 67 -5.78 -8.22 11.28
C LYS A 67 -7.06 -8.97 11.65
N SER A 68 -6.99 -10.29 11.84
CA SER A 68 -8.16 -11.08 12.22
C SER A 68 -8.65 -10.70 13.62
N VAL A 69 -7.75 -10.55 14.60
CA VAL A 69 -8.10 -10.10 15.96
C VAL A 69 -8.77 -8.74 15.93
N LYS A 70 -8.21 -7.78 15.18
CA LYS A 70 -8.80 -6.44 15.04
C LYS A 70 -10.19 -6.47 14.39
N ALA A 71 -10.40 -7.35 13.41
CA ALA A 71 -11.71 -7.49 12.76
C ALA A 71 -12.76 -8.07 13.71
N THR A 72 -12.40 -9.10 14.49
CA THR A 72 -13.30 -9.69 15.49
C THR A 72 -13.71 -8.66 16.54
N LEU A 73 -12.77 -7.88 17.08
CA LEU A 73 -13.05 -6.83 18.06
C LEU A 73 -13.91 -5.68 17.53
N LYS A 74 -13.93 -5.45 16.21
CA LYS A 74 -14.76 -4.41 15.60
C LYS A 74 -16.23 -4.83 15.44
N ASN A 75 -16.48 -6.14 15.42
CA ASN A 75 -17.79 -6.73 15.17
C ASN A 75 -18.47 -7.21 16.47
N MET A 76 -17.89 -6.91 17.62
CA MET A 76 -18.48 -7.05 18.96
C MET A 76 -18.93 -5.67 19.42
#